data_AF-A0A928B941-F1
#
_entry.id   AF-A0A928B941-F1
#
_cell.length_a   1.000
_cell.length_b   1.000
_cell.length_c   1.000
_cell.angle_alpha   90.00
_cell.angle_beta   90.00
_cell.angle_gamma   90.00
#
_symmetry.space_group_name_H-M   'P 1'
#
loop_
_entity.id
_entity.type
_entity.pdbx_description
1 polymer ?
#
loop_
_entity_poly.entity_id
_entity_poly.type
_entity_poly.pdbx_seq_one_letter_code
_entity_poly.pdbx_strand_id
1 'polypeptide(L)'
;MMRFIRYIFIVLLAVACTHSEEVISPELELALYHFYTGQTYQREHKYYDAMEEFLLAEELCSSTDKVVLKGQICRHKGELYAYKMDYANALEMFSRALDFFDMAGIDVREHKMFVYEGMARVYAVNGGVMESIAYYREAIQQALQMRNKMLFSPQDSAVVSKENLFNDALMRYSTAIAAQYCRLDGGEAKALAQLDSTYNKFNDSIENPLDYPLLAKIYLKKGDVEKSSGYLKKYSRQMNGEVESPASLLELYDISAQVALKTGNWREASQAMVKYIQIKDSIEFAARSESVREAEQQFWQRRLEEENYNMKVRNLRMVALYILLFLVVAAGMTFFVRKYRRRMNEKNILLAQYADNIESLGTRVATAENSKENLLSQLDVQKAKEKELKELLENRFAEVRELVRTYYESGNSKKLHKKVDDLMKLQLSGDNFEVMEQVVNAKNNDVIKKVRDMFPNLKEDNIKLLNLIYAGFSAQEISVILNDTPQNIYVRKSRLKKSLQSLIADDPQMNFS
;
A
#
# COMPACT_ATOMS: atom_id res chain seq x y z
N MET A 1 -1.28 35.58 -15.80
CA MET A 1 -0.84 36.77 -15.04
C MET A 1 -2.00 37.73 -14.75
N MET A 2 -2.81 38.16 -15.74
CA MET A 2 -4.01 39.02 -15.52
C MET A 2 -5.08 38.43 -14.57
N ARG A 3 -5.34 37.11 -14.61
CA ARG A 3 -6.29 36.45 -13.67
C ARG A 3 -5.81 36.50 -12.21
N PHE A 4 -4.50 36.42 -11.99
CA PHE A 4 -3.89 36.45 -10.65
C PHE A 4 -3.89 37.87 -10.06
N ILE A 5 -3.68 38.88 -10.91
CA ILE A 5 -3.74 40.30 -10.53
C ILE A 5 -5.19 40.71 -10.22
N ARG A 6 -6.19 40.21 -10.97
CA ARG A 6 -7.62 40.39 -10.63
C ARG A 6 -7.98 39.73 -9.29
N TYR A 7 -7.44 38.54 -9.00
CA TYR A 7 -7.68 37.84 -7.74
C TYR A 7 -7.15 38.64 -6.53
N ILE A 8 -5.94 39.23 -6.64
CA ILE A 8 -5.37 40.08 -5.58
C ILE A 8 -6.18 41.37 -5.41
N PHE A 9 -6.70 41.95 -6.49
CA PHE A 9 -7.54 43.15 -6.43
C PHE A 9 -8.89 42.89 -5.74
N ILE A 10 -9.47 41.70 -5.92
CA ILE A 10 -10.71 41.26 -5.24
C ILE A 10 -10.46 41.01 -3.76
N VAL A 11 -9.34 40.38 -3.38
CA VAL A 11 -8.98 40.19 -1.97
C VAL A 11 -8.73 41.52 -1.26
N LEU A 12 -8.14 42.51 -1.94
CA LEU A 12 -7.93 43.85 -1.38
C LEU A 12 -9.23 44.67 -1.25
N LEU A 13 -10.19 44.50 -2.17
CA LEU A 13 -11.53 45.06 -2.06
C LEU A 13 -12.36 44.40 -0.95
N ALA A 14 -12.17 43.09 -0.73
CA ALA A 14 -12.80 42.33 0.35
C ALA A 14 -12.30 42.78 1.74
N VAL A 15 -11.00 43.03 1.89
CA VAL A 15 -10.42 43.55 3.15
C VAL A 15 -10.82 45.01 3.41
N ALA A 16 -11.10 45.80 2.37
CA ALA A 16 -11.55 47.18 2.53
C ALA A 16 -13.05 47.30 2.92
N CYS A 17 -13.86 46.26 2.70
CA CYS A 17 -15.29 46.26 3.05
C CYS A 17 -15.61 45.66 4.43
N THR A 18 -14.61 45.22 5.21
CA THR A 18 -14.85 44.63 6.55
C THR A 18 -15.15 45.70 7.60
N HIS A 19 -16.25 46.43 7.47
CA HIS A 19 -16.94 47.12 8.57
C HIS A 19 -18.48 46.96 8.38
N SER A 20 -18.96 45.72 8.28
CA SER A 20 -20.25 45.23 8.81
C SER A 20 -20.62 43.86 8.20
N GLU A 21 -21.10 42.97 9.06
CA GLU A 21 -21.99 41.82 8.77
C GLU A 21 -21.45 40.57 8.04
N GLU A 22 -21.79 39.40 8.62
CA GLU A 22 -21.59 37.99 8.18
C GLU A 22 -20.35 37.65 7.34
N VAL A 23 -19.48 36.78 7.89
CA VAL A 23 -18.38 36.17 7.12
C VAL A 23 -18.97 35.25 6.04
N ILE A 24 -19.15 35.79 4.83
CA ILE A 24 -19.56 35.04 3.64
C ILE A 24 -18.44 34.05 3.31
N SER A 25 -18.77 32.77 3.10
CA SER A 25 -17.76 31.78 2.70
C SER A 25 -17.19 32.12 1.31
N PRO A 26 -15.91 31.82 1.02
CA PRO A 26 -15.32 32.08 -0.30
C PRO A 26 -16.09 31.41 -1.45
N GLU A 27 -16.71 30.25 -1.20
CA GLU A 27 -17.55 29.52 -2.16
C GLU A 27 -18.83 30.29 -2.48
N LEU A 28 -19.46 30.90 -1.48
CA LEU A 28 -20.66 31.71 -1.65
C LEU A 28 -20.37 33.04 -2.37
N GLU A 29 -19.25 33.69 -2.07
CA GLU A 29 -18.80 34.87 -2.84
C GLU A 29 -18.62 34.54 -4.32
N LEU A 30 -18.01 33.40 -4.62
CA LEU A 30 -17.81 32.95 -6.00
C LEU A 30 -19.14 32.59 -6.68
N ALA A 31 -20.06 31.93 -5.96
CA ALA A 31 -21.39 31.63 -6.48
C ALA A 31 -22.17 32.91 -6.83
N LEU A 32 -22.12 33.94 -5.97
CA LEU A 32 -22.73 35.24 -6.23
C LEU A 32 -22.09 35.95 -7.42
N TYR A 33 -20.76 35.87 -7.55
CA TYR A 33 -20.05 36.42 -8.71
C TYR A 33 -20.59 35.80 -10.02
N HIS A 34 -20.65 34.47 -10.10
CA HIS A 34 -21.17 33.78 -11.28
C HIS A 34 -22.65 34.11 -11.53
N PHE A 35 -23.46 34.17 -10.47
CA PHE A 35 -24.86 34.55 -10.57
C PHE A 35 -25.07 35.96 -11.18
N TYR A 36 -24.37 36.99 -10.69
CA TYR A 36 -24.49 38.35 -11.22
C TYR A 36 -23.85 38.49 -12.61
N THR A 37 -22.79 37.73 -12.90
CA THR A 37 -22.21 37.64 -14.26
C THR A 37 -23.23 37.06 -15.24
N GLY A 38 -23.90 35.97 -14.87
CA GLY A 38 -24.98 35.37 -15.65
C GLY A 38 -26.13 36.35 -15.93
N GLN A 39 -26.56 37.13 -14.93
CA GLN A 39 -27.56 38.19 -15.16
C GLN A 39 -27.10 39.24 -16.16
N THR A 40 -25.83 39.61 -16.13
CA THR A 40 -25.26 40.59 -17.06
C THR A 40 -25.27 40.05 -18.49
N TYR A 41 -24.82 38.80 -18.68
CA TYR A 41 -24.90 38.14 -19.98
C TYR A 41 -26.33 37.95 -20.48
N GLN A 42 -27.28 37.65 -19.59
CA GLN A 42 -28.70 37.58 -19.94
C GLN A 42 -29.22 38.93 -20.46
N ARG A 43 -28.84 40.05 -19.84
CA ARG A 43 -29.21 41.41 -20.32
C ARG A 43 -28.54 41.76 -21.64
N GLU A 44 -27.34 41.25 -21.89
CA GLU A 44 -26.62 41.39 -23.16
C GLU A 44 -27.10 40.42 -24.25
N HIS A 45 -28.17 39.65 -23.99
CA HIS A 45 -28.71 38.61 -24.88
C HIS A 45 -27.73 37.47 -25.20
N LYS A 46 -26.67 37.30 -24.39
CA LYS A 46 -25.70 36.20 -24.47
C LYS A 46 -26.20 35.01 -23.66
N TYR A 47 -27.25 34.36 -24.17
CA TYR A 47 -28.00 33.36 -23.41
C TYR A 47 -27.21 32.08 -23.10
N TYR A 48 -26.31 31.67 -23.99
CA TYR A 48 -25.43 30.51 -23.76
C TYR A 48 -24.46 30.78 -22.60
N ASP A 49 -23.73 31.91 -22.66
CA ASP A 49 -22.80 32.33 -21.62
C ASP A 49 -23.52 32.53 -20.28
N ALA A 50 -24.72 33.12 -20.31
CA ALA A 50 -25.55 33.28 -19.12
C ALA A 50 -25.91 31.93 -18.48
N MET A 51 -26.24 30.91 -19.29
CA MET A 51 -26.54 29.58 -18.78
C MET A 51 -25.31 28.94 -18.13
N GLU A 52 -24.14 29.01 -18.76
CA GLU A 52 -22.90 28.46 -18.18
C GLU A 52 -22.57 29.10 -16.83
N GLU A 53 -22.72 30.42 -16.71
CA GLU A 53 -22.53 31.16 -15.45
C GLU A 53 -23.57 30.76 -14.38
N PHE A 54 -24.84 30.56 -14.74
CA PHE A 54 -25.85 30.09 -13.79
C PHE A 54 -25.62 28.65 -13.34
N LEU A 55 -25.07 27.77 -14.19
CA LEU A 55 -24.71 26.40 -13.82
C LEU A 55 -23.50 26.37 -12.88
N LEU A 56 -22.50 27.21 -13.11
CA LEU A 56 -21.39 27.41 -12.18
C LEU A 56 -21.89 27.91 -10.81
N ALA A 57 -22.81 28.88 -10.81
CA ALA A 57 -23.44 29.35 -9.57
C ALA A 57 -24.25 28.23 -8.88
N GLU A 58 -24.97 27.38 -9.63
CA GLU A 58 -25.71 26.24 -9.09
C GLU A 58 -24.78 25.21 -8.43
N GLU A 59 -23.69 24.85 -9.11
CA GLU A 59 -22.66 23.93 -8.62
C GLU A 59 -22.06 24.42 -7.29
N LEU A 60 -21.61 25.68 -7.25
CA LEU A 60 -20.99 26.29 -6.06
C LEU A 60 -21.98 26.52 -4.92
N CYS A 61 -23.24 26.81 -5.22
CA CYS A 61 -24.27 27.06 -4.21
C CYS A 61 -24.88 25.76 -3.66
N SER A 62 -24.69 24.62 -4.34
CA SER A 62 -25.35 23.33 -4.02
C SER A 62 -25.18 22.89 -2.56
N SER A 63 -23.98 23.06 -2.00
CA SER A 63 -23.59 22.73 -0.62
C SER A 63 -23.97 23.78 0.43
N THR A 64 -24.47 24.95 0.00
CA THR A 64 -24.77 26.07 0.91
C THR A 64 -26.23 26.08 1.35
N ASP A 65 -26.53 26.69 2.50
CA ASP A 65 -27.90 26.89 2.99
C ASP A 65 -28.56 28.16 2.42
N LYS A 66 -28.01 28.77 1.35
CA LYS A 66 -28.55 29.99 0.74
C LYS A 66 -29.70 29.66 -0.22
N VAL A 67 -30.81 29.22 0.36
CA VAL A 67 -32.02 28.77 -0.34
C VAL A 67 -32.58 29.82 -1.31
N VAL A 68 -32.59 31.10 -0.94
CA VAL A 68 -33.08 32.18 -1.82
C VAL A 68 -32.24 32.28 -3.10
N LEU A 69 -30.92 32.17 -3.00
CA LEU A 69 -30.03 32.21 -4.16
C LEU A 69 -30.30 31.01 -5.09
N LYS A 70 -30.50 29.80 -4.54
CA LYS A 70 -30.90 28.61 -5.32
C LYS A 70 -32.20 28.84 -6.09
N GLY A 71 -33.20 29.44 -5.43
CA GLY A 71 -34.46 29.82 -6.07
C GLY A 71 -34.29 30.85 -7.19
N GLN A 72 -33.45 31.86 -6.98
CA GLN A 72 -33.15 32.87 -7.99
C GLN A 72 -32.42 32.28 -9.21
N ILE A 73 -31.43 31.41 -8.99
CA ILE A 73 -30.72 30.70 -10.06
C ILE A 73 -31.72 29.90 -10.90
N CYS A 74 -32.59 29.11 -10.26
CA CYS A 74 -33.63 28.35 -10.96
C CYS A 74 -34.57 29.27 -11.76
N ARG A 75 -35.02 30.38 -11.18
CA ARG A 75 -35.86 31.37 -11.89
C ARG A 75 -35.17 31.89 -13.16
N HIS A 76 -33.90 32.27 -13.07
CA HIS A 76 -33.15 32.78 -14.23
C HIS A 76 -32.91 31.70 -15.30
N LYS A 77 -32.55 30.48 -14.91
CA LYS A 77 -32.49 29.34 -15.85
C LYS A 77 -33.85 29.13 -16.54
N GLY A 78 -34.95 29.21 -15.80
CA GLY A 78 -36.31 29.14 -16.33
C GLY A 78 -36.63 30.22 -17.35
N GLU A 79 -36.18 31.45 -17.13
CA GLU A 79 -36.30 32.54 -18.12
C GLU A 79 -35.50 32.24 -19.39
N LEU A 80 -34.25 31.78 -19.27
CA LEU A 80 -33.43 31.41 -20.44
C LEU A 80 -34.11 30.32 -21.27
N TYR A 81 -34.63 29.29 -20.61
CA TYR A 81 -35.41 28.24 -21.28
C TYR A 81 -36.66 28.79 -21.97
N ALA A 82 -37.40 29.68 -21.31
CA ALA A 82 -38.59 30.29 -21.89
C ALA A 82 -38.27 31.15 -23.13
N TYR A 83 -37.18 31.93 -23.11
CA TYR A 83 -36.73 32.72 -24.25
C TYR A 83 -36.32 31.86 -25.44
N LYS A 84 -35.76 30.67 -25.19
CA LYS A 84 -35.39 29.68 -26.21
C LYS A 84 -36.51 28.70 -26.54
N MET A 85 -37.74 29.02 -26.13
CA MET A 85 -38.96 28.24 -26.39
C MET A 85 -38.93 26.80 -25.84
N ASP A 86 -38.05 26.50 -24.89
CA ASP A 86 -38.04 25.22 -24.16
C ASP A 86 -38.96 25.31 -22.95
N TYR A 87 -40.27 25.31 -23.23
CA TYR A 87 -41.30 25.59 -22.24
C TYR A 87 -41.40 24.56 -21.12
N ALA A 88 -41.07 23.29 -21.41
CA ALA A 88 -41.11 22.23 -20.41
C ALA A 88 -40.03 22.45 -19.34
N ASN A 89 -38.77 22.66 -19.75
CA ASN A 89 -37.68 22.94 -18.83
C ASN A 89 -37.86 24.29 -18.12
N ALA A 90 -38.44 25.29 -18.80
CA ALA A 90 -38.78 26.56 -18.17
C ALA A 90 -39.74 26.37 -16.97
N LEU A 91 -40.84 25.63 -17.17
CA LEU A 91 -41.82 25.36 -16.11
C LEU A 91 -41.23 24.50 -14.98
N GLU A 92 -40.37 23.53 -15.30
CA GLU A 92 -39.66 22.74 -14.29
C GLU A 92 -38.78 23.63 -13.42
N MET A 93 -37.97 24.50 -14.02
CA MET A 93 -37.09 25.41 -13.29
C MET A 93 -37.89 26.44 -12.46
N PHE A 94 -39.02 26.94 -12.97
CA PHE A 94 -39.91 27.81 -12.19
C PHE A 94 -40.54 27.06 -11.00
N SER A 95 -40.94 25.80 -11.17
CA SER A 95 -41.41 24.97 -10.05
C SER A 95 -40.33 24.81 -8.99
N ARG A 96 -39.11 24.43 -9.38
CA ARG A 96 -37.97 24.33 -8.46
C ARG A 96 -37.68 25.65 -7.74
N ALA A 97 -37.84 26.78 -8.43
CA ALA A 97 -37.66 28.09 -7.83
C ALA A 97 -38.71 28.35 -6.73
N LEU A 98 -39.98 28.02 -6.96
CA LEU A 98 -41.03 28.11 -5.94
C LEU A 98 -40.73 27.22 -4.74
N ASP A 99 -40.30 25.97 -4.97
CA ASP A 99 -39.93 25.04 -3.89
C ASP A 99 -38.85 25.64 -2.98
N PHE A 100 -37.80 26.24 -3.57
CA PHE A 100 -36.78 26.94 -2.80
C PHE A 100 -37.35 28.16 -2.06
N PHE A 101 -38.18 28.98 -2.71
CA PHE A 101 -38.77 30.15 -2.05
C PHE A 101 -39.72 29.77 -0.91
N ASP A 102 -40.43 28.65 -0.99
CA ASP A 102 -41.25 28.11 0.11
C ASP A 102 -40.40 27.67 1.31
N MET A 103 -39.16 27.24 1.10
CA MET A 103 -38.22 26.86 2.15
C MET A 103 -37.48 28.04 2.80
N ALA A 104 -37.48 29.23 2.18
CA ALA A 104 -36.58 30.33 2.54
C ALA A 104 -36.82 30.95 3.93
N GLY A 105 -37.98 30.73 4.57
CA GLY A 105 -38.29 31.25 5.91
C GLY A 105 -38.34 32.78 6.05
N ILE A 106 -38.16 33.52 4.94
CA ILE A 106 -38.11 34.99 4.87
C ILE A 106 -39.11 35.52 3.82
N ASP A 107 -39.31 36.84 3.78
CA ASP A 107 -40.22 37.48 2.82
C ASP A 107 -39.68 37.42 1.39
N VAL A 108 -40.17 36.48 0.60
CA VAL A 108 -39.75 36.20 -0.80
C VAL A 108 -40.83 36.53 -1.82
N ARG A 109 -41.83 37.35 -1.46
CA ARG A 109 -42.99 37.65 -2.32
C ARG A 109 -42.61 38.26 -3.66
N GLU A 110 -41.62 39.15 -3.66
CA GLU A 110 -41.08 39.73 -4.90
C GLU A 110 -40.50 38.65 -5.83
N HIS A 111 -39.77 37.67 -5.29
CA HIS A 111 -39.22 36.60 -6.10
C HIS A 111 -40.32 35.68 -6.66
N LYS A 112 -41.30 35.32 -5.83
CA LYS A 112 -42.47 34.53 -6.27
C LYS A 112 -43.28 35.25 -7.33
N MET A 113 -43.46 36.57 -7.21
CA MET A 113 -44.10 37.40 -8.23
C MET A 113 -43.46 37.21 -9.60
N PHE A 114 -42.12 37.31 -9.68
CA PHE A 114 -41.40 37.12 -10.94
C PHE A 114 -41.46 35.67 -11.46
N VAL A 115 -41.51 34.67 -10.58
CA VAL A 115 -41.69 33.28 -11.00
C VAL A 115 -43.07 33.05 -11.60
N TYR A 116 -44.12 33.52 -10.94
CA TYR A 116 -45.48 33.42 -11.45
C TYR A 116 -45.66 34.19 -12.76
N GLU A 117 -45.04 35.35 -12.90
CA GLU A 117 -44.99 36.07 -14.17
C GLU A 117 -44.32 35.22 -15.27
N GLY A 118 -43.18 34.59 -14.97
CA GLY A 118 -42.49 33.68 -15.87
C GLY A 118 -43.37 32.52 -16.34
N MET A 119 -44.02 31.82 -15.41
CA MET A 119 -44.97 30.74 -15.71
C MET A 119 -46.15 31.24 -16.56
N ALA A 120 -46.72 32.40 -16.20
CA ALA A 120 -47.83 33.00 -16.91
C ALA A 120 -47.49 33.31 -18.37
N ARG A 121 -46.29 33.84 -18.63
CA ARG A 121 -45.77 34.11 -19.98
C ARG A 121 -45.58 32.81 -20.76
N VAL A 122 -45.03 31.76 -20.14
CA VAL A 122 -44.86 30.45 -20.80
C VAL A 122 -46.22 29.87 -21.21
N TYR A 123 -47.20 29.86 -20.32
CA TYR A 123 -48.55 29.39 -20.66
C TYR A 123 -49.24 30.28 -21.70
N ALA A 124 -49.01 31.59 -21.67
CA ALA A 124 -49.54 32.51 -22.68
C ALA A 124 -49.08 32.11 -24.08
N VAL A 125 -47.78 31.84 -24.29
CA VAL A 125 -47.26 31.47 -25.61
C VAL A 125 -47.53 30.01 -25.98
N ASN A 126 -47.62 29.11 -24.99
CA ASN A 126 -47.83 27.68 -25.20
C ASN A 126 -49.32 27.25 -25.24
N GLY A 127 -50.25 28.20 -25.28
CA GLY A 127 -51.69 27.93 -25.47
C GLY A 127 -52.53 27.72 -24.21
N GLY A 128 -51.92 27.70 -23.03
CA GLY A 128 -52.61 27.60 -21.73
C GLY A 128 -53.23 28.93 -21.30
N VAL A 129 -54.35 29.33 -21.91
CA VAL A 129 -54.98 30.62 -21.65
C VAL A 129 -55.42 30.76 -20.19
N MET A 130 -56.06 29.73 -19.63
CA MET A 130 -56.60 29.79 -18.26
C MET A 130 -55.49 29.72 -17.21
N GLU A 131 -54.48 28.89 -17.45
CA GLU A 131 -53.28 28.76 -16.63
C GLU A 131 -52.50 30.08 -16.61
N SER A 132 -52.32 30.71 -17.78
CA SER A 132 -51.69 32.03 -17.89
C SER A 132 -52.42 33.08 -17.04
N ILE A 133 -53.75 33.14 -17.14
CA ILE A 133 -54.57 34.05 -16.33
C ILE A 133 -54.41 33.74 -14.83
N ALA A 134 -54.43 32.47 -14.45
CA ALA A 134 -54.28 32.05 -13.06
C ALA A 134 -52.93 32.51 -12.48
N TYR A 135 -51.82 32.25 -13.18
CA TYR A 135 -50.50 32.66 -12.73
C TYR A 135 -50.29 34.18 -12.73
N TYR A 136 -50.87 34.93 -13.68
CA TYR A 136 -50.85 36.40 -13.58
C TYR A 136 -51.65 36.91 -12.37
N ARG A 137 -52.74 36.25 -11.98
CA ARG A 137 -53.48 36.60 -10.76
C ARG A 137 -52.64 36.33 -9.51
N GLU A 138 -51.91 35.23 -9.46
CA GLU A 138 -50.96 34.95 -8.38
C GLU A 138 -49.86 36.03 -8.31
N ALA A 139 -49.28 36.42 -9.45
CA ALA A 139 -48.30 37.50 -9.51
C ALA A 139 -48.88 38.83 -9.00
N ILE A 140 -50.10 39.19 -9.41
CA ILE A 140 -50.84 40.37 -8.93
C ILE A 140 -51.04 40.30 -7.41
N GLN A 141 -51.40 39.14 -6.87
CA GLN A 141 -51.60 38.97 -5.43
C GLN A 141 -50.30 39.23 -4.65
N GLN A 142 -49.16 38.71 -5.13
CA GLN A 142 -47.86 38.99 -4.50
C GLN A 142 -47.50 40.48 -4.57
N ALA A 143 -47.71 41.11 -5.73
CA ALA A 143 -47.44 42.53 -5.94
C ALA A 143 -48.31 43.44 -5.05
N LEU A 144 -49.61 43.15 -4.91
CA LEU A 144 -50.51 43.89 -4.03
C LEU A 144 -50.11 43.79 -2.55
N GLN A 145 -49.71 42.60 -2.09
CA GLN A 145 -49.26 42.43 -0.71
C GLN A 145 -47.98 43.23 -0.42
N MET A 146 -47.03 43.23 -1.37
CA MET A 146 -45.81 44.02 -1.27
C MET A 146 -46.10 45.52 -1.27
N ARG A 147 -46.94 45.99 -2.19
CA ARG A 147 -47.39 47.38 -2.26
C ARG A 147 -48.05 47.83 -0.96
N ASN A 148 -48.99 47.05 -0.43
CA ASN A 148 -49.71 47.39 0.79
C ASN A 148 -48.77 47.49 2.00
N LYS A 149 -47.75 46.64 2.10
CA LYS A 149 -46.73 46.73 3.16
C LYS A 149 -45.96 48.05 3.12
N MET A 150 -45.71 48.58 1.91
CA MET A 150 -44.97 49.83 1.70
C MET A 150 -45.80 51.09 1.98
N LEU A 151 -47.11 51.04 1.72
CA LEU A 151 -48.05 52.13 2.05
C LEU A 151 -48.09 52.49 3.55
N PHE A 152 -47.68 51.58 4.44
CA PHE A 152 -47.61 51.82 5.88
C PHE A 152 -46.24 52.36 6.38
N SER A 153 -45.28 52.64 5.49
CA SER A 153 -43.94 53.17 5.84
C SER A 153 -43.48 54.30 4.89
N PRO A 154 -44.17 55.46 4.85
CA PRO A 154 -44.12 56.37 3.70
C PRO A 154 -42.96 57.38 3.68
N GLN A 155 -41.97 57.30 4.58
CA GLN A 155 -41.06 58.45 4.80
C GLN A 155 -39.81 58.54 3.89
N ASP A 156 -39.58 57.59 3.00
CA ASP A 156 -38.38 57.57 2.13
C ASP A 156 -38.70 57.61 0.63
N SER A 157 -37.90 58.37 -0.14
CA SER A 157 -37.99 58.42 -1.62
C SER A 157 -37.79 57.06 -2.29
N ALA A 158 -37.07 56.14 -1.63
CA ALA A 158 -36.90 54.75 -2.04
C ALA A 158 -38.19 53.91 -1.94
N VAL A 159 -39.15 54.33 -1.09
CA VAL A 159 -40.46 53.67 -0.95
C VAL A 159 -41.38 54.08 -2.10
N VAL A 160 -41.37 55.36 -2.47
CA VAL A 160 -42.14 55.88 -3.61
C VAL A 160 -41.68 55.25 -4.93
N SER A 161 -40.37 55.10 -5.14
CA SER A 161 -39.84 54.45 -6.36
C SER A 161 -40.22 52.96 -6.44
N LYS A 162 -40.23 52.24 -5.30
CA LYS A 162 -40.70 50.85 -5.25
C LYS A 162 -42.21 50.72 -5.39
N GLU A 163 -43.02 51.65 -4.85
CA GLU A 163 -44.47 51.63 -5.06
C GLU A 163 -44.81 51.78 -6.55
N ASN A 164 -44.15 52.71 -7.25
CA ASN A 164 -44.33 52.89 -8.69
C ASN A 164 -43.95 51.63 -9.48
N LEU A 165 -42.90 50.92 -9.07
CA LEU A 165 -42.51 49.65 -9.69
C LEU A 165 -43.62 48.59 -9.58
N PHE A 166 -44.28 48.48 -8.41
CA PHE A 166 -45.39 47.53 -8.24
C PHE A 166 -46.65 47.97 -8.98
N ASN A 167 -46.96 49.27 -9.02
CA ASN A 167 -48.10 49.76 -9.81
C ASN A 167 -47.91 49.47 -11.30
N ASP A 168 -46.70 49.67 -11.84
CA ASP A 168 -46.37 49.32 -13.21
C ASP A 168 -46.49 47.80 -13.45
N ALA A 169 -45.94 46.97 -12.55
CA ALA A 169 -46.10 45.51 -12.63
C ALA A 169 -47.57 45.07 -12.63
N LEU A 170 -48.39 45.64 -11.74
CA LEU A 170 -49.83 45.37 -11.65
C LEU A 170 -50.56 45.73 -12.95
N MET A 171 -50.25 46.89 -13.53
CA MET A 171 -50.80 47.29 -14.83
C MET A 171 -50.41 46.30 -15.92
N ARG A 172 -49.11 45.97 -16.06
CA ARG A 172 -48.62 45.03 -17.07
C ARG A 172 -49.26 43.65 -16.96
N TYR A 173 -49.37 43.09 -15.75
CA TYR A 173 -50.00 41.78 -15.52
C TYR A 173 -51.50 41.82 -15.85
N SER A 174 -52.17 42.92 -15.52
CA SER A 174 -53.58 43.09 -15.84
C SER A 174 -53.82 43.22 -17.35
N THR A 175 -52.98 43.97 -18.06
CA THR A 175 -52.97 44.03 -19.52
C THR A 175 -52.73 42.65 -20.13
N ALA A 176 -51.79 41.88 -19.58
CA ALA A 176 -51.53 40.52 -20.05
C ALA A 176 -52.75 39.58 -19.86
N ILE A 177 -53.47 39.70 -18.74
CA ILE A 177 -54.75 39.00 -18.53
C ILE A 177 -55.80 39.44 -19.57
N ALA A 178 -55.92 40.74 -19.85
CA ALA A 178 -56.84 41.25 -20.87
C ALA A 178 -56.49 40.70 -22.27
N ALA A 179 -55.20 40.61 -22.61
CA ALA A 179 -54.73 39.97 -23.82
C ALA A 179 -55.11 38.48 -23.88
N GLN A 180 -55.02 37.75 -22.76
CA GLN A 180 -55.47 36.36 -22.69
C GLN A 180 -56.99 36.23 -22.86
N TYR A 181 -57.80 37.09 -22.25
CA TYR A 181 -59.25 37.10 -22.49
C TYR A 181 -59.59 37.37 -23.95
N CYS A 182 -58.86 38.26 -24.62
CA CYS A 182 -59.07 38.57 -26.04
C CYS A 182 -58.91 37.33 -26.95
N ARG A 183 -58.13 36.33 -26.53
CA ARG A 183 -57.96 35.06 -27.25
C ARG A 183 -59.16 34.11 -27.12
N LEU A 184 -59.99 34.25 -26.09
CA LEU A 184 -61.18 33.44 -25.90
C LEU A 184 -62.29 33.92 -26.85
N ASP A 185 -63.11 32.99 -27.34
CA ASP A 185 -64.30 33.37 -28.11
C ASP A 185 -65.28 34.18 -27.23
N GLY A 186 -65.75 35.32 -27.74
CA GLY A 186 -66.57 36.28 -26.97
C GLY A 186 -65.89 36.95 -25.76
N GLY A 187 -64.56 36.86 -25.64
CA GLY A 187 -63.81 37.38 -24.49
C GLY A 187 -63.55 38.90 -24.48
N GLU A 188 -64.00 39.64 -25.50
CA GLU A 188 -63.71 41.07 -25.70
C GLU A 188 -64.25 41.94 -24.57
N ALA A 189 -65.47 41.63 -24.11
CA ALA A 189 -66.08 42.35 -22.99
C ALA A 189 -65.32 42.16 -21.69
N LYS A 190 -64.79 40.95 -21.43
CA LYS A 190 -63.95 40.66 -20.27
C LYS A 190 -62.61 41.37 -20.35
N ALA A 191 -62.01 41.41 -21.55
CA ALA A 191 -60.75 42.12 -21.78
C ALA A 191 -60.90 43.64 -21.53
N LEU A 192 -61.96 44.28 -22.05
CA LEU A 192 -62.24 45.70 -21.78
C LEU A 192 -62.49 45.95 -20.30
N ALA A 193 -63.35 45.15 -19.65
CA ALA A 193 -63.64 45.30 -18.23
C ALA A 193 -62.38 45.16 -17.35
N GLN A 194 -61.44 44.28 -17.74
CA GLN A 194 -60.15 44.14 -17.08
C GLN A 194 -59.30 45.41 -17.21
N LEU A 195 -59.18 45.96 -18.42
CA LEU A 195 -58.43 47.20 -18.68
C LEU A 195 -59.06 48.40 -17.96
N ASP A 196 -60.38 48.58 -18.08
CA ASP A 196 -61.12 49.67 -17.43
C ASP A 196 -60.95 49.61 -15.90
N SER A 197 -61.09 48.42 -15.30
CA SER A 197 -60.84 48.26 -13.86
C SER A 197 -59.39 48.59 -13.48
N THR A 198 -58.44 48.43 -14.39
CA THR A 198 -57.01 48.68 -14.13
C THR A 198 -56.71 50.16 -14.21
N TYR A 199 -57.17 50.84 -15.26
CA TYR A 199 -57.00 52.29 -15.40
C TYR A 199 -57.66 53.04 -14.25
N ASN A 200 -58.86 52.64 -13.84
CA ASN A 200 -59.55 53.25 -12.71
C ASN A 200 -58.80 53.10 -11.39
N LYS A 201 -58.03 52.01 -11.22
CA LYS A 201 -57.32 51.71 -9.96
C LYS A 201 -55.90 52.27 -9.91
N PHE A 202 -55.21 52.33 -11.05
CA PHE A 202 -53.77 52.53 -11.10
C PHE A 202 -53.32 53.66 -12.02
N ASN A 203 -54.21 54.24 -12.83
CA ASN A 203 -53.84 55.25 -13.81
C ASN A 203 -54.89 56.35 -13.98
N ASP A 204 -55.60 56.73 -12.90
CA ASP A 204 -56.61 57.80 -12.87
C ASP A 204 -57.65 57.75 -14.00
N SER A 205 -58.04 56.53 -14.41
CA SER A 205 -58.97 56.29 -15.54
C SER A 205 -58.44 56.75 -16.91
N ILE A 206 -57.14 57.02 -17.03
CA ILE A 206 -56.45 57.37 -18.27
C ILE A 206 -56.01 56.07 -18.95
N GLU A 207 -56.28 55.94 -20.25
CA GLU A 207 -55.80 54.82 -21.06
C GLU A 207 -54.26 54.83 -21.12
N ASN A 208 -53.62 53.69 -20.85
CA ASN A 208 -52.18 53.57 -21.03
C ASN A 208 -51.85 53.49 -22.53
N PRO A 209 -50.98 54.37 -23.06
CA PRO A 209 -50.62 54.30 -24.48
C PRO A 209 -49.99 52.99 -24.93
N LEU A 210 -49.34 52.26 -24.02
CA LEU A 210 -48.80 50.92 -24.29
C LEU A 210 -49.89 49.88 -24.58
N ASP A 211 -51.12 50.12 -24.12
CA ASP A 211 -52.25 49.20 -24.30
C ASP A 211 -53.05 49.49 -25.57
N TYR A 212 -52.74 50.55 -26.31
CA TYR A 212 -53.43 50.89 -27.56
C TYR A 212 -53.41 49.78 -28.63
N PRO A 213 -52.33 49.00 -28.84
CA PRO A 213 -52.36 47.84 -29.75
C PRO A 213 -53.37 46.79 -29.30
N LEU A 214 -53.44 46.49 -27.99
CA LEU A 214 -54.40 45.54 -27.45
C LEU A 214 -55.84 46.07 -27.60
N LEU A 215 -56.09 47.36 -27.30
CA LEU A 215 -57.39 47.98 -27.52
C LEU A 215 -57.80 47.94 -29.00
N ALA A 216 -56.86 48.22 -29.91
CA ALA A 216 -57.10 48.10 -31.36
C ALA A 216 -57.51 46.68 -31.75
N LYS A 217 -56.84 45.67 -31.21
CA LYS A 217 -57.16 44.24 -31.43
C LYS A 217 -58.53 43.86 -30.89
N ILE A 218 -58.87 44.31 -29.68
CA ILE A 218 -60.18 44.04 -29.07
C ILE A 218 -61.30 44.63 -29.92
N TYR A 219 -61.20 45.90 -30.34
CA TYR A 219 -62.23 46.54 -31.17
C TYR A 219 -62.32 45.91 -32.57
N LEU A 220 -61.19 45.48 -33.14
CA LEU A 220 -61.19 44.76 -34.41
C LEU A 220 -61.99 43.46 -34.34
N LYS A 221 -61.82 42.71 -33.23
CA LYS A 221 -62.53 41.44 -33.00
C LYS A 221 -64.03 41.65 -32.75
N LYS A 222 -64.40 42.78 -32.13
CA LYS A 222 -65.80 43.24 -32.02
C LYS A 222 -66.41 43.69 -33.36
N GLY A 223 -65.61 43.80 -34.43
CA GLY A 223 -66.03 44.30 -35.73
C GLY A 223 -66.01 45.83 -35.88
N ASP A 224 -65.55 46.57 -34.87
CA ASP A 224 -65.43 48.03 -34.89
C ASP A 224 -64.07 48.42 -35.49
N VAL A 225 -64.01 48.37 -36.83
CA VAL A 225 -62.79 48.63 -37.61
C VAL A 225 -62.35 50.09 -37.48
N GLU A 226 -63.29 51.02 -37.29
CA GLU A 226 -63.02 52.44 -37.13
C GLU A 226 -62.28 52.71 -35.82
N LYS A 227 -62.78 52.21 -34.69
CA LYS A 227 -62.07 52.34 -33.40
C LYS A 227 -60.74 51.63 -33.41
N SER A 228 -60.67 50.43 -34.00
CA SER A 228 -59.40 49.71 -34.15
C SER A 228 -58.35 50.58 -34.86
N SER A 229 -58.70 51.14 -36.02
CA SER A 229 -57.84 52.05 -36.77
C SER A 229 -57.50 53.33 -35.99
N GLY A 230 -58.44 53.84 -35.21
CA GLY A 230 -58.24 54.99 -34.31
C GLY A 230 -57.16 54.74 -33.27
N TYR A 231 -57.19 53.60 -32.60
CA TYR A 231 -56.16 53.22 -31.61
C TYR A 231 -54.79 52.99 -32.24
N LEU A 232 -54.72 52.36 -33.43
CA LEU A 232 -53.45 52.24 -34.17
C LEU A 232 -52.83 53.61 -34.48
N LYS A 233 -53.66 54.58 -34.89
CA LYS A 233 -53.20 55.97 -35.13
C LYS A 233 -52.77 56.66 -33.84
N LYS A 234 -53.49 56.47 -32.72
CA LYS A 234 -53.08 56.98 -31.39
C LYS A 234 -51.71 56.42 -31.00
N TYR A 235 -51.50 55.12 -31.16
CA TYR A 235 -50.22 54.46 -30.86
C TYR A 235 -49.07 55.00 -31.72
N SER A 236 -49.27 55.10 -33.03
CA SER A 236 -48.26 55.64 -33.94
C SER A 236 -47.88 57.09 -33.63
N ARG A 237 -48.82 57.92 -33.15
CA ARG A 237 -48.54 59.30 -32.73
C ARG A 237 -47.77 59.36 -31.42
N GLN A 238 -48.10 58.49 -30.47
CA GLN A 238 -47.43 58.46 -29.17
C GLN A 238 -45.97 58.01 -29.30
N MET A 239 -45.73 56.99 -30.11
CA MET A 239 -44.43 56.35 -30.22
C MET A 239 -43.47 57.08 -31.17
N ASN A 240 -43.89 58.13 -31.88
CA ASN A 240 -43.07 58.85 -32.87
C ASN A 240 -42.35 57.96 -33.92
N GLY A 241 -42.82 56.72 -34.13
CA GLY A 241 -42.19 55.73 -34.99
C GLY A 241 -41.12 54.86 -34.32
N GLU A 242 -40.79 55.09 -33.05
CA GLU A 242 -39.92 54.22 -32.24
C GLU A 242 -40.76 53.10 -31.63
N VAL A 243 -40.70 51.90 -32.21
CA VAL A 243 -41.36 50.72 -31.62
C VAL A 243 -40.34 49.95 -30.80
N GLU A 244 -40.68 49.69 -29.54
CA GLU A 244 -39.75 49.19 -28.52
C GLU A 244 -39.25 47.75 -28.74
N SER A 245 -39.99 46.90 -29.46
CA SER A 245 -39.63 45.47 -29.59
C SER A 245 -40.14 44.83 -30.89
N PRO A 246 -39.39 43.87 -31.48
CA PRO A 246 -39.86 43.03 -32.58
C PRO A 246 -41.19 42.32 -32.30
N ALA A 247 -41.44 41.92 -31.05
CA ALA A 247 -42.69 41.27 -30.66
C ALA A 247 -43.89 42.25 -30.76
N SER A 248 -43.70 43.51 -30.34
CA SER A 248 -44.72 44.55 -30.46
C SER A 248 -45.00 44.92 -31.92
N LEU A 249 -43.96 44.94 -32.76
CA LEU A 249 -44.11 45.12 -34.20
C LEU A 249 -44.90 43.99 -34.86
N LEU A 250 -44.64 42.75 -34.44
CA LEU A 250 -45.35 41.58 -34.94
C LEU A 250 -46.87 41.72 -34.73
N GLU A 251 -47.30 42.06 -33.52
CA GLU A 251 -48.72 42.27 -33.21
C GLU A 251 -49.30 43.47 -33.98
N LEU A 252 -48.54 44.57 -34.11
CA LEU A 252 -48.98 45.74 -34.85
C LEU A 252 -49.26 45.43 -36.33
N TYR A 253 -48.36 44.70 -36.99
CA TYR A 253 -48.53 44.31 -38.40
C TYR A 253 -49.67 43.31 -38.60
N ASP A 254 -49.90 42.40 -37.65
CA ASP A 254 -51.06 41.50 -37.68
C ASP A 254 -52.38 42.29 -37.65
N ILE A 255 -52.54 43.19 -36.67
CA ILE A 255 -53.75 44.02 -36.55
C ILE A 255 -53.92 44.90 -37.80
N SER A 256 -52.84 45.53 -38.27
CA SER A 256 -52.87 46.39 -39.45
C SER A 256 -53.28 45.62 -40.72
N ALA A 257 -52.78 44.40 -40.90
CA ALA A 257 -53.16 43.54 -42.01
C ALA A 257 -54.65 43.19 -41.94
N GLN A 258 -55.16 42.80 -40.77
CA GLN A 258 -56.57 42.46 -40.58
C GLN A 258 -57.51 43.65 -40.76
N VAL A 259 -57.11 44.85 -40.31
CA VAL A 259 -57.84 46.11 -40.59
C VAL A 259 -57.91 46.35 -42.10
N ALA A 260 -56.77 46.29 -42.80
CA ALA A 260 -56.70 46.50 -44.25
C ALA A 260 -57.53 45.48 -45.04
N LEU A 261 -57.58 44.21 -44.60
CA LEU A 261 -58.46 43.19 -45.19
C LEU A 261 -59.93 43.56 -45.04
N LYS A 262 -60.35 43.99 -43.85
CA LYS A 262 -61.75 44.37 -43.58
C LYS A 262 -62.18 45.65 -44.30
N THR A 263 -61.24 46.54 -44.64
CA THR A 263 -61.52 47.76 -45.42
C THR A 263 -61.36 47.56 -46.93
N GLY A 264 -61.01 46.36 -47.40
CA GLY A 264 -60.83 46.04 -48.81
C GLY A 264 -59.51 46.55 -49.42
N ASN A 265 -58.56 46.99 -48.60
CA ASN A 265 -57.24 47.45 -49.04
C ASN A 265 -56.24 46.29 -49.10
N TRP A 266 -56.37 45.44 -50.12
CA TRP A 266 -55.56 44.23 -50.29
C TRP A 266 -54.05 44.50 -50.40
N ARG A 267 -53.67 45.66 -50.95
CA ARG A 267 -52.26 46.04 -51.10
C ARG A 267 -51.61 46.30 -49.74
N GLU A 268 -52.23 47.10 -48.89
CA GLU A 268 -51.75 47.36 -47.53
C GLU A 268 -51.77 46.09 -46.67
N ALA A 269 -52.83 45.28 -46.80
CA ALA A 269 -52.92 43.98 -46.13
C ALA A 269 -51.73 43.07 -46.49
N SER A 270 -51.42 42.95 -47.77
CA SER A 270 -50.28 42.14 -48.24
C SER A 270 -48.95 42.67 -47.72
N GLN A 271 -48.74 43.99 -47.76
CA GLN A 271 -47.51 44.61 -47.26
C GLN A 271 -47.32 44.39 -45.75
N ALA A 272 -48.38 44.56 -44.96
CA ALA A 272 -48.36 44.31 -43.53
C ALA A 272 -48.09 42.82 -43.24
N MET A 273 -48.72 41.91 -43.98
CA MET A 273 -48.52 40.47 -43.81
C MET A 273 -47.10 40.01 -44.15
N VAL A 274 -46.48 40.57 -45.19
CA VAL A 274 -45.07 40.27 -45.52
C VAL A 274 -44.16 40.66 -44.37
N LYS A 275 -44.37 41.84 -43.77
CA LYS A 275 -43.58 42.29 -42.61
C LYS A 275 -43.84 41.42 -41.38
N TYR A 276 -45.09 41.01 -41.15
CA TYR A 276 -45.44 40.06 -40.10
C TYR A 276 -44.64 38.75 -40.25
N ILE A 277 -44.63 38.15 -41.45
CA ILE A 277 -43.91 36.90 -41.71
C ILE A 277 -42.41 37.08 -41.49
N GLN A 278 -41.81 38.17 -42.03
CA GLN A 278 -40.38 38.44 -41.86
C GLN A 278 -39.96 38.55 -40.39
N ILE A 279 -40.76 39.26 -39.58
CA ILE A 279 -40.47 39.43 -38.16
C ILE A 279 -40.69 38.11 -37.41
N LYS A 280 -41.76 37.38 -37.73
CA LYS A 280 -42.05 36.08 -37.12
C LYS A 280 -40.91 35.09 -37.36
N ASP A 281 -40.50 34.94 -38.61
CA ASP A 281 -39.42 34.04 -39.00
C ASP A 281 -38.10 34.43 -38.31
N SER A 282 -37.81 35.73 -38.20
CA SER A 282 -36.63 36.22 -37.50
C SER A 282 -36.64 35.90 -36.00
N ILE A 283 -37.77 36.09 -35.31
CA ILE A 283 -37.92 35.77 -33.89
C ILE A 283 -37.79 34.25 -33.66
N GLU A 284 -38.48 33.44 -34.45
CA GLU A 284 -38.43 31.98 -34.33
C GLU A 284 -37.03 31.43 -34.64
N PHE A 285 -36.34 32.00 -35.64
CA PHE A 285 -34.96 31.63 -35.95
C PHE A 285 -34.01 31.95 -34.79
N ALA A 286 -34.06 33.18 -34.24
CA ALA A 286 -33.20 33.58 -33.13
C ALA A 286 -33.46 32.78 -31.84
N ALA A 287 -34.71 32.36 -31.62
CA ALA A 287 -35.07 31.49 -30.52
C ALA A 287 -34.51 30.07 -30.67
N ARG A 288 -34.36 29.57 -31.92
CA ARG A 288 -33.92 28.19 -32.21
C ARG A 288 -32.44 28.05 -32.57
N SER A 289 -31.77 29.11 -33.01
CA SER A 289 -30.41 29.07 -33.56
C SER A 289 -29.34 28.63 -32.56
N GLU A 290 -29.61 28.76 -31.26
CA GLU A 290 -28.71 28.36 -30.17
C GLU A 290 -29.52 27.78 -29.01
N SER A 291 -29.33 26.49 -28.75
CA SER A 291 -30.02 25.77 -27.68
C SER A 291 -29.30 25.96 -26.35
N VAL A 292 -29.94 26.67 -25.44
CA VAL A 292 -29.49 26.80 -24.04
C VAL A 292 -29.50 25.43 -23.32
N ARG A 293 -30.36 24.51 -23.76
CA ARG A 293 -30.37 23.13 -23.26
C ARG A 293 -29.11 22.36 -23.64
N GLU A 294 -28.60 22.56 -24.85
CA GLU A 294 -27.33 21.96 -25.27
C GLU A 294 -26.18 22.52 -24.44
N ALA A 295 -26.20 23.81 -24.11
CA ALA A 295 -25.23 24.43 -23.20
C ALA A 295 -25.19 23.72 -21.84
N GLU A 296 -26.37 23.50 -21.24
CA GLU A 296 -26.47 22.79 -19.95
C GLU A 296 -25.98 21.34 -20.06
N GLN A 297 -26.38 20.62 -21.11
CA GLN A 297 -25.91 19.24 -21.32
C GLN A 297 -24.40 19.17 -21.50
N GLN A 298 -23.81 20.03 -22.32
CA GLN A 298 -22.37 20.07 -22.55
C GLN A 298 -21.60 20.47 -21.29
N PHE A 299 -22.14 21.38 -20.47
CA PHE A 299 -21.55 21.73 -19.19
C PHE A 299 -21.45 20.50 -18.26
N TRP A 300 -22.57 19.80 -18.04
CA TRP A 300 -22.57 18.63 -17.16
C TRP A 300 -21.78 17.46 -17.73
N GLN A 301 -21.78 17.27 -19.06
CA GLN A 301 -20.91 16.28 -19.70
C GLN A 301 -19.43 16.57 -19.46
N ARG A 302 -18.98 17.82 -19.66
CA ARG A 302 -17.60 18.23 -19.37
C ARG A 302 -17.23 17.96 -17.91
N ARG A 303 -18.12 18.28 -16.96
CA ARG A 303 -17.90 18.00 -15.53
C ARG A 303 -17.77 16.51 -15.23
N LEU A 304 -18.67 15.69 -15.75
CA LEU A 304 -18.62 14.23 -15.58
C LEU A 304 -17.35 13.63 -16.18
N GLU A 305 -16.90 14.14 -17.34
CA GLU A 305 -15.64 13.70 -17.95
C GLU A 305 -14.41 14.08 -17.13
N GLU A 306 -14.37 15.30 -16.58
CA GLU A 306 -13.30 15.75 -15.67
C GLU A 306 -13.24 14.90 -14.40
N GLU A 307 -14.37 14.62 -13.77
CA GLU A 307 -14.45 13.75 -12.60
C GLU A 307 -13.97 12.34 -12.94
N ASN A 308 -14.45 11.76 -14.05
CA ASN A 308 -14.04 10.45 -14.50
C ASN A 308 -12.53 10.38 -14.80
N TYR A 309 -11.98 11.42 -15.42
CA TYR A 309 -10.55 11.53 -15.67
C TYR A 309 -9.77 11.59 -14.35
N ASN A 310 -10.17 12.45 -13.41
CA ASN A 310 -9.53 12.57 -12.10
C ASN A 310 -9.62 11.26 -11.30
N MET A 311 -10.75 10.56 -11.38
CA MET A 311 -10.95 9.25 -10.77
C MET A 311 -10.01 8.20 -11.38
N LYS A 312 -9.84 8.17 -12.70
CA LYS A 312 -8.86 7.30 -13.38
C LYS A 312 -7.44 7.60 -12.94
N VAL A 313 -7.06 8.88 -12.88
CA VAL A 313 -5.73 9.29 -12.42
C VAL A 313 -5.49 8.88 -10.96
N ARG A 314 -6.48 9.07 -10.07
CA ARG A 314 -6.41 8.62 -8.68
C ARG A 314 -6.25 7.10 -8.58
N ASN A 315 -7.02 6.35 -9.36
CA ASN A 315 -6.92 4.89 -9.39
C ASN A 315 -5.55 4.43 -9.91
N LEU A 316 -5.01 5.06 -10.96
CA LEU A 316 -3.65 4.77 -11.45
C LEU A 316 -2.59 5.05 -10.38
N ARG A 317 -2.69 6.18 -9.66
CA ARG A 317 -1.81 6.49 -8.52
C ARG A 317 -1.92 5.43 -7.42
N MET A 318 -3.12 4.99 -7.08
CA MET A 318 -3.33 3.93 -6.09
C MET A 318 -2.74 2.58 -6.53
N VAL A 319 -2.93 2.18 -7.79
CA VAL A 319 -2.33 0.96 -8.35
C VAL A 319 -0.80 1.05 -8.32
N ALA A 320 -0.22 2.19 -8.70
CA ALA A 320 1.23 2.40 -8.62
C ALA A 320 1.76 2.29 -7.18
N LEU A 321 1.03 2.82 -6.19
CA LEU A 321 1.37 2.68 -4.77
C LEU A 321 1.31 1.21 -4.31
N TYR A 322 0.31 0.44 -4.74
CA TYR A 322 0.23 -0.99 -4.41
C TYR A 322 1.37 -1.80 -5.04
N ILE A 323 1.74 -1.51 -6.28
CA ILE A 323 2.90 -2.14 -6.93
C ILE A 323 4.19 -1.80 -6.18
N LEU A 324 4.39 -0.53 -5.79
CA LEU A 324 5.55 -0.11 -5.02
C LEU A 324 5.63 -0.84 -3.66
N LEU A 325 4.51 -0.90 -2.94
CA LEU A 325 4.41 -1.63 -1.67
C LEU A 325 4.76 -3.11 -1.85
N PHE A 326 4.22 -3.75 -2.90
CA PHE A 326 4.54 -5.13 -3.23
C PHE A 326 6.04 -5.33 -3.49
N LEU A 327 6.68 -4.43 -4.24
CA LEU A 327 8.13 -4.49 -4.51
C LEU A 327 8.95 -4.33 -3.21
N VAL A 328 8.56 -3.44 -2.30
CA VAL A 328 9.23 -3.27 -0.99
C VAL A 328 9.10 -4.53 -0.14
N VAL A 329 7.92 -5.13 -0.06
CA VAL A 329 7.69 -6.39 0.67
C VAL A 329 8.49 -7.53 0.05
N ALA A 330 8.48 -7.67 -1.28
CA ALA A 330 9.24 -8.69 -1.99
C ALA A 330 10.76 -8.54 -1.78
N ALA A 331 11.28 -7.32 -1.82
CA ALA A 331 12.68 -7.03 -1.53
C ALA A 331 13.05 -7.37 -0.07
N GLY A 332 12.21 -6.98 0.89
CA GLY A 332 12.37 -7.32 2.30
C GLY A 332 12.35 -8.82 2.55
N MET A 333 11.42 -9.55 1.92
CA MET A 333 11.33 -11.00 2.01
C MET A 333 12.56 -11.69 1.40
N THR A 334 13.03 -11.20 0.25
CA THR A 334 14.25 -11.69 -0.40
C THR A 334 15.48 -11.48 0.50
N PHE A 335 15.60 -10.31 1.13
CA PHE A 335 16.66 -10.01 2.09
C PHE A 335 16.58 -10.95 3.31
N PHE A 336 15.38 -11.15 3.87
CA PHE A 336 15.17 -12.03 5.01
C PHE A 336 15.56 -13.48 4.70
N VAL A 337 15.12 -14.01 3.55
CA VAL A 337 15.47 -15.36 3.08
C VAL A 337 16.98 -15.49 2.85
N ARG A 338 17.64 -14.48 2.27
CA ARG A 338 19.11 -14.48 2.12
C ARG A 338 19.83 -14.48 3.46
N LYS A 339 19.39 -13.65 4.41
CA LYS A 339 19.93 -13.60 5.77
C LYS A 339 19.75 -14.93 6.51
N TYR A 340 18.56 -15.53 6.39
CA TYR A 340 18.25 -16.83 6.98
C TYR A 340 19.11 -17.95 6.36
N ARG A 341 19.19 -18.02 5.03
CA ARG A 341 20.06 -18.99 4.33
C ARG A 341 21.53 -18.82 4.70
N ARG A 342 22.03 -17.59 4.80
CA ARG A 342 23.42 -17.34 5.22
C ARG A 342 23.69 -17.87 6.63
N ARG A 343 22.80 -17.59 7.59
CA ARG A 343 22.90 -18.15 8.95
C ARG A 343 22.83 -19.67 8.97
N MET A 344 21.96 -20.26 8.14
CA MET A 344 21.84 -21.72 8.06
C MET A 344 23.09 -22.35 7.42
N ASN A 345 23.68 -21.72 6.39
CA ASN A 345 24.91 -22.20 5.79
C ASN A 345 26.09 -22.15 6.77
N GLU A 346 26.21 -21.09 7.57
CA GLU A 346 27.23 -21.00 8.64
C GLU A 346 27.06 -22.14 9.66
N LYS A 347 25.82 -22.43 10.08
CA LYS A 347 25.52 -23.57 10.95
C LYS A 347 25.81 -24.91 10.28
N ASN A 348 25.49 -25.07 9.00
CA ASN A 348 25.72 -26.30 8.25
C ASN A 348 27.22 -26.57 8.06
N ILE A 349 28.04 -25.55 7.80
CA ILE A 349 29.51 -25.66 7.74
C ILE A 349 30.05 -26.11 9.09
N LEU A 350 29.56 -25.53 10.19
CA LEU A 350 29.97 -25.92 11.54
C LEU A 350 29.57 -27.37 11.85
N LEU A 351 28.36 -27.79 11.46
CA LEU A 351 27.91 -29.17 11.62
C LEU A 351 28.74 -30.15 10.78
N ALA A 352 29.15 -29.77 9.57
CA ALA A 352 30.06 -30.58 8.75
C ALA A 352 31.44 -30.72 9.41
N GLN A 353 31.98 -29.65 10.00
CA GLN A 353 33.22 -29.71 10.77
C GLN A 353 33.09 -30.62 12.01
N TYR A 354 31.95 -30.58 12.70
CA TYR A 354 31.69 -31.51 13.80
C TYR A 354 31.60 -32.97 13.31
N ALA A 355 31.01 -33.22 12.14
CA ALA A 355 30.96 -34.56 11.54
C ALA A 355 32.36 -35.09 11.19
N ASP A 356 33.19 -34.29 10.52
CA ASP A 356 34.60 -34.64 10.20
C ASP A 356 35.41 -34.92 11.48
N ASN A 357 35.20 -34.11 12.53
CA ASN A 357 35.87 -34.32 13.81
C ASN A 357 35.45 -35.64 14.47
N ILE A 358 34.17 -36.03 14.39
CA ILE A 358 33.68 -37.31 14.91
C ILE A 358 34.27 -38.48 14.11
N GLU A 359 34.34 -38.37 12.78
CA GLU A 359 34.93 -39.41 11.92
C GLU A 359 36.42 -39.59 12.16
N SER A 360 37.18 -38.50 12.27
CA SER A 360 38.61 -38.55 12.61
C SER A 360 38.87 -39.09 14.02
N LEU A 361 37.97 -38.85 14.99
CA LEU A 361 38.02 -39.50 16.29
C LEU A 361 37.75 -41.01 16.18
N GLY A 362 36.74 -41.42 15.40
CA GLY A 362 36.41 -42.83 15.17
C GLY A 362 37.59 -43.61 14.55
N THR A 363 38.25 -43.04 13.55
CA THR A 363 39.45 -43.66 12.93
C THR A 363 40.64 -43.74 13.89
N ARG A 364 40.85 -42.75 14.75
CA ARG A 364 41.89 -42.79 15.79
C ARG A 364 41.62 -43.84 16.86
N VAL A 365 40.36 -44.05 17.23
CA VAL A 365 39.98 -45.13 18.16
C VAL A 365 40.21 -46.49 17.51
N ALA A 366 39.78 -46.69 16.26
CA ALA A 366 39.99 -47.95 15.54
C ALA A 366 41.48 -48.31 15.36
N THR A 367 42.34 -47.31 15.09
CA THR A 367 43.79 -47.55 14.99
C THR A 367 44.45 -47.83 16.34
N ALA A 368 43.95 -47.23 17.43
CA ALA A 368 44.37 -47.55 18.80
C ALA A 368 43.97 -48.98 19.22
N GLU A 369 42.80 -49.44 18.80
CA GLU A 369 42.35 -50.82 19.08
C GLU A 369 43.20 -51.86 18.32
N ASN A 370 43.44 -51.65 17.03
CA ASN A 370 44.30 -52.53 16.23
C ASN A 370 45.75 -52.59 16.74
N SER A 371 46.30 -51.46 17.18
CA SER A 371 47.67 -51.43 17.74
C SER A 371 47.76 -52.16 19.08
N LYS A 372 46.72 -52.08 19.92
CA LYS A 372 46.62 -52.87 21.15
C LYS A 372 46.58 -54.38 20.87
N GLU A 373 45.80 -54.81 19.88
CA GLU A 373 45.67 -56.23 19.52
C GLU A 373 46.99 -56.83 19.00
N ASN A 374 47.72 -56.09 18.17
CA ASN A 374 49.05 -56.49 17.70
C ASN A 374 50.07 -56.66 18.85
N LEU A 375 50.07 -55.77 19.84
CA LEU A 375 50.98 -55.86 20.99
C LEU A 375 50.72 -57.11 21.85
N LEU A 376 49.44 -57.50 22.03
CA LEU A 376 49.09 -58.72 22.77
C LEU A 376 49.62 -59.97 22.06
N SER A 377 49.50 -60.04 20.73
CA SER A 377 49.99 -61.18 19.93
C SER A 377 51.51 -61.37 20.02
N GLN A 378 52.29 -60.28 20.07
CA GLN A 378 53.75 -60.36 20.19
C GLN A 378 54.18 -60.88 21.57
N LEU A 379 53.41 -60.56 22.61
CA LEU A 379 53.71 -60.96 23.98
C LEU A 379 53.54 -62.46 24.19
N ASP A 380 52.56 -63.08 23.52
CA ASP A 380 52.33 -64.53 23.57
C ASP A 380 53.45 -65.33 22.89
N VAL A 381 53.98 -64.81 21.77
CA VAL A 381 55.10 -65.45 21.04
C VAL A 381 56.38 -65.45 21.88
N GLN A 382 56.67 -64.39 22.64
CA GLN A 382 57.85 -64.34 23.51
C GLN A 382 57.79 -65.37 24.64
N LYS A 383 56.63 -65.53 25.29
CA LYS A 383 56.47 -66.49 26.38
C LYS A 383 56.65 -67.95 25.94
N ALA A 384 56.24 -68.28 24.71
CA ALA A 384 56.40 -69.63 24.17
C ALA A 384 57.89 -69.99 23.95
N LYS A 385 58.70 -69.05 23.43
CA LYS A 385 60.14 -69.27 23.20
C LYS A 385 60.93 -69.46 24.49
N GLU A 386 60.56 -68.78 25.57
CA GLU A 386 61.24 -68.91 26.86
C GLU A 386 61.05 -70.30 27.48
N LYS A 387 59.89 -70.92 27.26
CA LYS A 387 59.57 -72.26 27.78
C LYS A 387 60.36 -73.36 27.09
N GLU A 388 60.49 -73.29 25.77
CA GLU A 388 61.21 -74.28 24.94
C GLU A 388 62.70 -74.34 25.27
N LEU A 389 63.32 -73.19 25.55
CA LEU A 389 64.74 -73.11 25.91
C LEU A 389 65.05 -73.80 27.25
N LYS A 390 64.12 -73.74 28.23
CA LYS A 390 64.30 -74.34 29.55
C LYS A 390 64.29 -75.88 29.50
N GLU A 391 63.46 -76.48 28.65
CA GLU A 391 63.36 -77.94 28.54
C GLU A 391 64.57 -78.59 27.87
N LEU A 392 65.16 -77.95 26.85
CA LEU A 392 66.34 -78.46 26.15
C LEU A 392 67.59 -78.55 27.04
N LEU A 393 67.74 -77.61 27.97
CA LEU A 393 68.93 -77.51 28.81
C LEU A 393 68.95 -78.52 29.97
N GLU A 394 67.81 -78.82 30.59
CA GLU A 394 67.73 -79.83 31.66
C GLU A 394 68.10 -81.25 31.18
N ASN A 395 67.73 -81.58 29.94
CA ASN A 395 68.06 -82.87 29.34
C ASN A 395 69.58 -83.08 29.21
N ARG A 396 70.33 -82.02 28.89
CA ARG A 396 71.79 -82.11 28.69
C ARG A 396 72.55 -82.38 30.00
N PHE A 397 72.06 -81.86 31.13
CA PHE A 397 72.67 -82.14 32.44
C PHE A 397 72.38 -83.53 32.96
N ALA A 398 71.25 -84.13 32.57
CA ALA A 398 70.93 -85.50 32.91
C ALA A 398 71.94 -86.49 32.29
N GLU A 399 72.28 -86.32 31.01
CA GLU A 399 73.25 -87.16 30.30
C GLU A 399 74.64 -87.14 30.94
N VAL A 400 75.10 -85.97 31.37
CA VAL A 400 76.41 -85.83 32.04
C VAL A 400 76.44 -86.55 33.37
N ARG A 401 75.35 -86.51 34.15
CA ARG A 401 75.25 -87.22 35.43
C ARG A 401 75.25 -88.74 35.23
N GLU A 402 74.60 -89.22 34.18
CA GLU A 402 74.58 -90.65 33.85
C GLU A 402 75.98 -91.17 33.52
N LEU A 403 76.75 -90.45 32.70
CA LEU A 403 78.14 -90.80 32.35
C LEU A 403 79.06 -90.94 33.57
N VAL A 404 78.89 -90.07 34.56
CA VAL A 404 79.67 -90.09 35.80
C VAL A 404 79.28 -91.27 36.70
N ARG A 405 78.01 -91.68 36.69
CA ARG A 405 77.53 -92.84 37.45
C ARG A 405 78.11 -94.16 36.90
N THR A 406 78.17 -94.30 35.57
CA THR A 406 78.72 -95.50 34.91
C THR A 406 80.22 -95.70 35.20
N TYR A 407 80.95 -94.63 35.51
CA TYR A 407 82.36 -94.66 35.93
C TYR A 407 82.57 -95.35 37.29
N TYR A 408 81.60 -95.25 38.22
CA TYR A 408 81.71 -95.82 39.57
C TYR A 408 81.10 -97.21 39.72
N GLU A 409 80.12 -97.58 38.90
CA GLU A 409 79.45 -98.90 38.99
C GLU A 409 80.20 -100.03 38.26
N SER A 410 81.18 -99.73 37.39
CA SER A 410 81.93 -100.74 36.62
C SER A 410 83.38 -100.97 37.14
N GLY A 411 83.58 -102.07 37.87
CA GLY A 411 84.85 -102.40 38.51
C GLY A 411 86.02 -102.74 37.56
N ASN A 412 87.17 -102.11 37.83
CA ASN A 412 88.55 -102.48 37.50
C ASN A 412 88.83 -103.14 36.12
N SER A 413 88.82 -102.33 35.07
CA SER A 413 89.55 -102.61 33.83
C SER A 413 90.37 -101.40 33.40
N LYS A 414 91.70 -101.52 33.43
CA LYS A 414 92.67 -100.46 33.05
C LYS A 414 92.45 -99.86 31.65
N LYS A 415 91.74 -100.55 30.75
CA LYS A 415 91.39 -100.03 29.40
C LYS A 415 90.14 -99.14 29.39
N LEU A 416 89.20 -99.34 30.32
CA LEU A 416 88.02 -98.49 30.46
C LEU A 416 88.38 -97.15 31.11
N HIS A 417 89.22 -97.18 32.15
CA HIS A 417 89.71 -95.97 32.84
C HIS A 417 90.37 -94.97 31.89
N LYS A 418 91.22 -95.42 30.96
CA LYS A 418 91.88 -94.52 30.00
C LYS A 418 90.90 -93.90 28.98
N LYS A 419 89.87 -94.62 28.57
CA LYS A 419 88.90 -94.16 27.56
C LYS A 419 87.85 -93.21 28.15
N VAL A 420 87.52 -93.38 29.43
CA VAL A 420 86.64 -92.46 30.16
C VAL A 420 87.37 -91.19 30.60
N ASP A 421 88.65 -91.29 30.98
CA ASP A 421 89.49 -90.10 31.24
C ASP A 421 89.62 -89.21 29.99
N ASP A 422 89.79 -89.82 28.80
CA ASP A 422 89.87 -89.08 27.54
C ASP A 422 88.51 -88.45 27.15
N LEU A 423 87.39 -89.12 27.42
CA LEU A 423 86.03 -88.60 27.16
C LEU A 423 85.60 -87.48 28.12
N MET A 424 85.89 -87.61 29.43
CA MET A 424 85.62 -86.54 30.40
C MET A 424 86.49 -85.31 30.13
N LYS A 425 87.76 -85.49 29.70
CA LYS A 425 88.61 -84.35 29.27
C LYS A 425 88.14 -83.71 27.97
N LEU A 426 87.57 -84.48 27.03
CA LEU A 426 87.01 -83.92 25.79
C LEU A 426 85.69 -83.18 26.03
N GLN A 427 84.83 -83.68 26.93
CA GLN A 427 83.53 -83.08 27.24
C GLN A 427 83.61 -81.95 28.29
N LEU A 428 84.72 -81.77 29.00
CA LEU A 428 84.93 -80.69 29.99
C LEU A 428 86.19 -79.86 29.68
N SER A 429 86.45 -79.60 28.39
CA SER A 429 87.44 -78.62 27.93
C SER A 429 86.97 -77.18 28.20
N GLY A 430 87.87 -76.20 28.05
CA GLY A 430 87.71 -74.80 28.51
C GLY A 430 86.35 -74.16 28.19
N ASP A 431 85.85 -74.35 26.98
CA ASP A 431 84.58 -73.75 26.51
C ASP A 431 83.34 -74.33 27.22
N ASN A 432 83.41 -75.56 27.75
CA ASN A 432 82.27 -76.19 28.45
C ASN A 432 82.14 -75.75 29.91
N PHE A 433 83.19 -75.19 30.52
CA PHE A 433 83.09 -74.55 31.84
C PHE A 433 82.32 -73.23 31.79
N GLU A 434 82.40 -72.47 30.69
CA GLU A 434 81.61 -71.25 30.50
C GLU A 434 80.12 -71.56 30.34
N VAL A 435 79.78 -72.61 29.58
CA VAL A 435 78.40 -73.08 29.44
C VAL A 435 77.85 -73.56 30.81
N MET A 436 78.64 -74.31 31.58
CA MET A 436 78.27 -74.71 32.94
C MET A 436 78.04 -73.47 33.83
N GLU A 437 78.89 -72.45 33.71
CA GLU A 437 78.75 -71.20 34.47
C GLU A 437 77.46 -70.46 34.13
N GLN A 438 77.10 -70.37 32.85
CA GLN A 438 75.85 -69.74 32.40
C GLN A 438 74.63 -70.46 32.98
N VAL A 439 74.64 -71.78 33.06
CA VAL A 439 73.53 -72.54 33.63
C VAL A 439 73.49 -72.40 35.15
N VAL A 440 74.62 -72.52 35.84
CA VAL A 440 74.66 -72.29 37.28
C VAL A 440 74.17 -70.88 37.61
N ASN A 441 74.53 -69.88 36.82
CA ASN A 441 74.01 -68.52 36.94
C ASN A 441 72.49 -68.47 36.69
N ALA A 442 71.98 -69.08 35.61
CA ALA A 442 70.54 -69.10 35.32
C ALA A 442 69.72 -69.81 36.42
N LYS A 443 70.26 -70.85 37.06
CA LYS A 443 69.59 -71.63 38.12
C LYS A 443 69.73 -71.01 39.51
N ASN A 444 70.86 -70.37 39.78
CA ASN A 444 71.22 -69.87 41.12
C ASN A 444 71.30 -68.34 41.17
N ASN A 445 70.48 -67.64 40.37
CA ASN A 445 70.38 -66.16 40.33
C ASN A 445 71.74 -65.47 40.16
N ASP A 446 72.46 -65.84 39.11
CA ASP A 446 73.76 -65.30 38.71
C ASP A 446 74.86 -65.44 39.78
N VAL A 447 74.85 -66.52 40.57
CA VAL A 447 75.77 -66.72 41.71
C VAL A 447 77.26 -66.64 41.35
N ILE A 448 77.69 -67.24 40.23
CA ILE A 448 79.10 -67.21 39.81
C ILE A 448 79.47 -65.82 39.30
N LYS A 449 78.56 -65.16 38.57
CA LYS A 449 78.75 -63.76 38.13
C LYS A 449 78.92 -62.83 39.33
N LYS A 450 78.03 -62.94 40.33
CA LYS A 450 78.14 -62.21 41.60
C LYS A 450 79.46 -62.49 42.32
N VAL A 451 79.93 -63.75 42.36
CA VAL A 451 81.22 -64.10 42.98
C VAL A 451 82.40 -63.47 42.22
N ARG A 452 82.37 -63.43 40.87
CA ARG A 452 83.41 -62.76 40.07
C ARG A 452 83.39 -61.25 40.28
N ASP A 453 82.22 -60.63 40.36
CA ASP A 453 82.05 -59.20 40.63
C ASP A 453 82.55 -58.84 42.04
N MET A 454 82.29 -59.69 43.05
CA MET A 454 82.70 -59.47 44.43
C MET A 454 84.19 -59.79 44.69
N PHE A 455 84.76 -60.81 44.04
CA PHE A 455 86.15 -61.25 44.23
C PHE A 455 86.89 -61.34 42.89
N PRO A 456 87.19 -60.21 42.22
CA PRO A 456 87.77 -60.20 40.88
C PRO A 456 89.17 -60.84 40.79
N ASN A 457 89.89 -60.91 41.91
CA ASN A 457 91.22 -61.54 41.99
C ASN A 457 91.17 -63.03 42.37
N LEU A 458 89.98 -63.64 42.46
CA LEU A 458 89.87 -65.06 42.78
C LEU A 458 90.40 -65.90 41.61
N LYS A 459 91.34 -66.81 41.92
CA LYS A 459 91.93 -67.69 40.90
C LYS A 459 90.85 -68.48 40.15
N GLU A 460 90.98 -68.55 38.84
CA GLU A 460 90.04 -69.24 37.95
C GLU A 460 89.78 -70.70 38.35
N ASP A 461 90.80 -71.40 38.86
CA ASP A 461 90.64 -72.77 39.38
C ASP A 461 89.68 -72.89 40.57
N ASN A 462 89.56 -71.82 41.38
CA ASN A 462 88.60 -71.76 42.46
C ASN A 462 87.19 -71.45 41.94
N ILE A 463 87.07 -70.66 40.87
CA ILE A 463 85.79 -70.44 40.18
C ILE A 463 85.28 -71.73 39.55
N LYS A 464 86.16 -72.49 38.86
CA LYS A 464 85.82 -73.81 38.31
C LYS A 464 85.37 -74.79 39.40
N LEU A 465 86.03 -74.80 40.56
CA LEU A 465 85.61 -75.60 41.71
C LEU A 465 84.23 -75.18 42.25
N LEU A 466 83.95 -73.87 42.35
CA LEU A 466 82.63 -73.36 42.77
C LEU A 466 81.54 -73.72 41.76
N ASN A 467 81.83 -73.58 40.48
CA ASN A 467 80.90 -73.90 39.40
C ASN A 467 80.49 -75.38 39.47
N LEU A 468 81.43 -76.29 39.69
CA LEU A 468 81.13 -77.72 39.90
C LEU A 468 80.34 -77.98 41.20
N ILE A 469 80.63 -77.25 42.28
CA ILE A 469 79.88 -77.38 43.55
C ILE A 469 78.42 -76.94 43.37
N TYR A 470 78.18 -75.78 42.73
CA TYR A 470 76.83 -75.25 42.51
C TYR A 470 76.06 -76.00 41.43
N ALA A 471 76.76 -76.62 40.47
CA ALA A 471 76.18 -77.59 39.56
C ALA A 471 75.75 -78.89 40.27
N GLY A 472 76.16 -79.09 41.54
CA GLY A 472 75.71 -80.18 42.41
C GLY A 472 76.58 -81.43 42.38
N PHE A 473 77.79 -81.37 41.81
CA PHE A 473 78.71 -82.51 41.81
C PHE A 473 79.26 -82.81 43.22
N SER A 474 79.36 -84.08 43.57
CA SER A 474 79.96 -84.56 44.80
C SER A 474 81.50 -84.46 44.77
N ALA A 475 82.15 -84.51 45.93
CA ALA A 475 83.61 -84.38 45.99
C ALA A 475 84.37 -85.52 45.27
N GLN A 476 83.76 -86.71 45.17
CA GLN A 476 84.29 -87.86 44.41
C GLN A 476 84.20 -87.63 42.89
N GLU A 477 83.16 -86.96 42.42
CA GLU A 477 82.98 -86.65 41.00
C GLU A 477 83.88 -85.48 40.60
N ILE A 478 83.96 -84.46 41.45
CA ILE A 478 84.87 -83.32 41.27
C ILE A 478 86.33 -83.77 41.24
N SER A 479 86.72 -84.76 42.07
CA SER A 479 88.10 -85.25 42.08
C SER A 479 88.48 -85.92 40.76
N VAL A 480 87.53 -86.61 40.11
CA VAL A 480 87.74 -87.18 38.78
C VAL A 480 87.86 -86.06 37.74
N ILE A 481 86.92 -85.11 37.75
CA ILE A 481 86.89 -83.99 36.79
C ILE A 481 88.17 -83.15 36.85
N LEU A 482 88.67 -82.88 38.06
CA LEU A 482 89.86 -82.04 38.27
C LEU A 482 91.17 -82.83 38.32
N ASN A 483 91.13 -84.16 38.13
CA ASN A 483 92.27 -85.07 38.24
C ASN A 483 93.07 -84.86 39.55
N ASP A 484 92.34 -84.83 40.66
CA ASP A 484 92.86 -84.62 42.01
C ASP A 484 92.35 -85.75 42.93
N THR A 485 92.79 -85.82 44.18
CA THR A 485 92.25 -86.81 45.13
C THR A 485 91.01 -86.27 45.84
N PRO A 486 89.99 -87.10 46.18
CA PRO A 486 88.82 -86.67 46.93
C PRO A 486 89.19 -85.92 48.23
N GLN A 487 90.20 -86.40 48.94
CA GLN A 487 90.76 -85.74 50.14
C GLN A 487 91.19 -84.29 49.83
N ASN A 488 91.89 -84.08 48.72
CA ASN A 488 92.40 -82.76 48.34
C ASN A 488 91.27 -81.83 47.88
N ILE A 489 90.21 -82.35 47.25
CA ILE A 489 89.01 -81.57 46.92
C ILE A 489 88.31 -81.07 48.19
N TYR A 490 88.18 -81.91 49.22
CA TYR A 490 87.63 -81.47 50.51
C TYR A 490 88.50 -80.39 51.17
N VAL A 491 89.82 -80.54 51.13
CA VAL A 491 90.76 -79.53 51.65
C VAL A 491 90.67 -78.23 50.86
N ARG A 492 90.64 -78.28 49.53
CA ARG A 492 90.49 -77.10 48.65
C ARG A 492 89.16 -76.40 48.87
N LYS A 493 88.05 -77.15 48.99
CA LYS A 493 86.72 -76.61 49.33
C LYS A 493 86.74 -75.90 50.69
N SER A 494 87.36 -76.50 51.71
CA SER A 494 87.48 -75.88 53.04
C SER A 494 88.35 -74.62 53.03
N ARG A 495 89.48 -74.63 52.29
CA ARG A 495 90.36 -73.46 52.17
C ARG A 495 89.66 -72.34 51.41
N LEU A 496 89.00 -72.66 50.30
CA LEU A 496 88.25 -71.70 49.50
C LEU A 496 87.11 -71.05 50.32
N LYS A 497 86.38 -71.84 51.11
CA LYS A 497 85.37 -71.31 52.04
C LYS A 497 85.98 -70.34 53.05
N LYS A 498 87.11 -70.69 53.68
CA LYS A 498 87.81 -69.82 54.63
C LYS A 498 88.35 -68.55 53.97
N SER A 499 88.92 -68.65 52.78
CA SER A 499 89.43 -67.49 52.02
C SER A 499 88.31 -66.55 51.60
N LEU A 500 87.17 -67.06 51.15
CA LEU A 500 86.01 -66.23 50.85
C LEU A 500 85.45 -65.58 52.12
N GLN A 501 85.40 -66.30 53.24
CA GLN A 501 84.98 -65.74 54.53
C GLN A 501 85.94 -64.67 55.08
N SER A 502 87.26 -64.82 54.92
CA SER A 502 88.22 -63.80 55.34
C SER A 502 88.18 -62.57 54.44
N LEU A 503 88.00 -62.75 53.13
CA LEU A 503 87.87 -61.64 52.17
C LEU A 503 86.57 -60.85 52.36
N ILE A 504 85.51 -61.46 52.92
CA ILE A 504 84.27 -60.76 53.34
C ILE A 504 84.47 -60.04 54.69
N ALA A 505 85.39 -60.49 55.54
CA ALA A 505 85.64 -59.92 56.87
C ALA A 505 86.58 -58.70 56.86
N ASP A 506 87.48 -58.58 55.87
CA ASP A 506 88.44 -57.47 55.74
C ASP A 506 87.88 -56.24 54.97
N ASP A 507 86.62 -56.26 54.53
CA ASP A 507 85.94 -55.15 53.88
C ASP A 507 84.58 -54.83 54.55
N PRO A 508 84.48 -53.80 55.41
CA PRO A 508 83.25 -53.48 56.14
C PRO A 508 82.09 -52.97 55.27
N GLN A 509 82.26 -52.81 53.95
CA GLN A 509 81.18 -52.36 53.06
C GLN A 509 80.32 -53.48 52.48
N MET A 510 80.60 -54.75 52.77
CA MET A 510 79.74 -55.87 52.39
C MET A 510 78.99 -56.44 53.60
N ASN A 511 78.01 -55.68 54.08
CA ASN A 511 76.95 -56.24 54.91
C ASN A 511 75.60 -55.86 54.30
N PHE A 512 75.03 -56.78 53.51
CA PHE A 512 73.63 -56.72 53.10
C PHE A 512 73.04 -58.12 53.17
N SER A 513 71.83 -58.16 53.73
CA SER A 513 70.80 -59.19 53.52
C SER A 513 70.63 -59.54 52.04
#